data_AF-A0A816BBC4-F1
#
_entry.id   AF-A0A816BBC4-F1
#
_cell.length_a   1.000
_cell.length_b   1.000
_cell.length_c   1.000
_cell.angle_alpha   90.00
_cell.angle_beta   90.00
_cell.angle_gamma   90.00
#
_symmetry.space_group_name_H-M   'P 1'
#
loop_
_entity.id
_entity.type
_entity.pdbx_description
1 polymer ?
#
loop_
_entity_poly.entity_id
_entity_poly.type
_entity_poly.pdbx_seq_one_letter_code
_entity_poly.pdbx_strand_id
1 'polypeptide(L)'
;MFHPDTNFSPQAATSFMSGRTFLYRPWIKDPGTSAEKIRCFHESKLHCAIPGYEYAVAAELIAVSGLEKKTLAVDLKTIINRWIEVDAHQVLEAHLPQLVPLDYIEEVYIPRNLFASLTSTAQESAQKVFRDALHITNHDINLTDAGGTGPHPVAKSRSDYQDFVTNTLIKKFEKRKEYEKHFRGISLTIAPSQCMDHTVLPLTISDAYDQYCRLHKQGSHDDKNIYIYWEAMHGE
;
A
#
# COMPACT_ATOMS: atom_id res chain seq x y z
N MET A 1 12.34 20.45 -9.51
CA MET A 1 12.28 18.97 -9.56
C MET A 1 11.61 18.51 -8.27
N PHE A 2 10.31 18.77 -8.15
CA PHE A 2 9.47 18.42 -7.00
C PHE A 2 8.13 18.01 -7.59
N HIS A 3 8.02 16.77 -8.05
CA HIS A 3 6.73 16.24 -8.46
C HIS A 3 6.08 15.62 -7.21
N PRO A 4 4.94 16.14 -6.73
CA PRO A 4 4.37 15.75 -5.43
C PRO A 4 3.60 14.42 -5.46
N ASP A 5 3.46 13.78 -6.62
CA ASP A 5 2.38 12.81 -6.79
C ASP A 5 2.66 11.43 -6.22
N THR A 6 3.89 11.13 -5.78
CA THR A 6 4.13 9.91 -5.00
C THR A 6 5.36 10.04 -4.10
N ASN A 7 5.13 10.19 -2.79
CA ASN A 7 6.18 10.09 -1.80
C ASN A 7 6.07 8.75 -1.08
N PHE A 8 7.16 7.99 -1.04
CA PHE A 8 7.26 6.79 -0.22
C PHE A 8 8.11 7.13 1.01
N SER A 9 7.54 6.97 2.18
CA SER A 9 8.28 6.97 3.42
C SER A 9 8.43 5.52 3.89
N PRO A 10 9.61 5.12 4.38
CA PRO A 10 9.77 3.82 5.02
C PRO A 10 8.93 3.67 6.30
N GLN A 11 8.24 4.72 6.73
CA GLN A 11 7.48 4.76 7.98
C GLN A 11 6.28 5.69 7.88
N ALA A 12 5.25 5.38 8.68
CA ALA A 12 4.11 6.26 8.80
C ALA A 12 4.46 7.61 9.43
N ALA A 13 3.86 8.70 8.93
CA ALA A 13 3.99 10.04 9.48
C ALA A 13 3.58 10.09 10.96
N THR A 14 2.56 9.32 11.33
CA THR A 14 2.10 9.13 12.72
C THR A 14 3.17 8.51 13.63
N SER A 15 4.08 7.71 13.07
CA SER A 15 5.21 7.09 13.79
C SER A 15 6.23 8.12 14.26
N PHE A 16 6.49 9.15 13.43
CA PHE A 16 7.39 10.24 13.78
C PHE A 16 6.80 11.13 14.88
N MET A 17 5.53 11.49 14.73
CA MET A 17 4.82 12.36 15.70
C MET A 17 4.68 11.71 17.08
N SER A 18 4.44 10.41 17.13
CA SER A 18 4.36 9.64 18.38
C SER A 18 5.71 9.32 19.00
N GLY A 19 6.82 9.57 18.29
CA GLY A 19 8.18 9.15 18.70
C GLY A 19 8.45 7.66 18.54
N ARG A 20 7.47 6.88 18.08
CA ARG A 20 7.60 5.43 17.84
C ARG A 20 8.65 5.09 16.78
N THR A 21 8.87 5.98 15.82
CA THR A 21 9.99 5.88 14.85
C THR A 21 11.31 5.56 15.54
N PHE A 22 11.65 6.31 16.59
CA PHE A 22 12.94 6.21 17.27
C PHE A 22 13.02 5.00 18.22
N LEU A 23 11.89 4.39 18.56
CA LEU A 23 11.82 3.13 19.29
C LEU A 23 12.01 1.94 18.36
N TYR A 24 11.33 1.94 17.21
CA TYR A 24 11.36 0.83 16.26
C TYR A 24 12.59 0.83 15.35
N ARG A 25 13.27 1.97 15.24
CA ARG A 25 14.47 2.15 14.40
C ARG A 25 15.59 2.76 15.23
N PRO A 26 16.32 1.93 16.00
CA PRO A 26 17.41 2.42 16.85
C PRO A 26 18.56 3.07 16.06
N TRP A 27 18.61 2.91 14.73
CA TRP A 27 19.54 3.62 13.85
C TRP A 27 19.13 5.07 13.55
N ILE A 28 17.94 5.52 13.97
CA ILE A 28 17.48 6.90 13.84
C ILE A 28 17.44 7.53 15.23
N LYS A 29 18.17 8.63 15.41
CA LYS A 29 18.23 9.35 16.69
C LYS A 29 17.01 10.25 16.86
N ASP A 30 16.36 10.20 18.02
CA ASP A 30 15.27 11.12 18.37
C ASP A 30 15.81 12.56 18.45
N PRO A 31 15.32 13.50 17.60
CA PRO A 31 15.75 14.89 17.62
C PRO A 31 15.07 15.73 18.73
N GLY A 32 14.20 15.13 19.54
CA GLY A 32 13.56 15.71 20.71
C GLY A 32 12.32 16.54 20.38
N THR A 33 12.49 17.66 19.66
CA THR A 33 11.39 18.62 19.44
C THR A 33 10.47 18.19 18.30
N SER A 34 9.18 18.55 18.37
CA SER A 34 8.19 18.22 17.33
C SER A 34 8.55 18.80 15.96
N ALA A 35 9.08 20.02 15.91
CA ALA A 35 9.50 20.64 14.65
C ALA A 35 10.63 19.84 13.97
N GLU A 36 11.59 19.36 14.75
CA GLU A 36 12.69 18.54 14.24
C GLU A 36 12.23 17.13 13.86
N LYS A 37 11.25 16.56 14.56
CA LYS A 37 10.62 15.28 14.17
C LYS A 37 9.89 15.39 12.83
N ILE A 38 9.18 16.49 12.60
CA ILE A 38 8.56 16.80 11.31
C ILE A 38 9.63 16.92 10.22
N ARG A 39 10.71 17.68 10.48
CA ARG A 39 11.81 17.78 9.52
C ARG A 39 12.40 16.40 9.18
N CYS A 40 12.65 15.57 10.20
CA CYS A 40 13.16 14.21 10.04
C CYS A 40 12.23 13.33 9.18
N PHE A 41 10.91 13.44 9.36
CA PHE A 41 9.95 12.75 8.48
C PHE A 41 10.11 13.18 7.02
N HIS A 42 10.14 14.49 6.74
CA HIS A 42 10.31 15.00 5.38
C HIS A 42 11.64 14.57 4.74
N GLU A 43 12.72 14.53 5.53
CA GLU A 43 14.05 14.08 5.10
C GLU A 43 14.13 12.56 4.88
N SER A 44 13.27 11.78 5.54
CA SER A 44 13.22 10.30 5.38
C SER A 44 12.47 9.82 4.14
N LYS A 45 11.81 10.72 3.40
CA LYS A 45 11.05 10.36 2.20
C LYS A 45 12.00 9.93 1.09
N LEU A 46 11.71 8.76 0.53
CA LEU A 46 12.42 8.18 -0.59
C LEU A 46 11.48 8.20 -1.81
N HIS A 47 11.93 8.77 -2.92
CA HIS A 47 11.19 8.66 -4.18
C HIS A 47 11.60 7.37 -4.88
N CYS A 48 10.65 6.57 -5.36
CA CYS A 48 10.94 5.32 -6.08
C CYS A 48 11.77 5.46 -7.37
N ALA A 49 12.03 6.70 -7.81
CA ALA A 49 12.83 7.00 -9.00
C ALA A 49 14.31 7.21 -8.67
N ILE A 50 14.69 7.28 -7.37
CA ILE A 50 16.09 7.40 -7.00
C ILE A 50 16.78 6.05 -7.24
N PRO A 51 17.99 6.04 -7.85
CA PRO A 51 18.76 4.83 -7.99
C PRO A 51 19.01 4.16 -6.63
N GLY A 52 18.74 2.86 -6.54
CA GLY A 52 18.95 2.09 -5.32
C GLY A 52 17.82 2.18 -4.30
N TYR A 53 16.67 2.77 -4.66
CA TYR A 53 15.46 2.79 -3.83
C TYR A 53 15.09 1.40 -3.32
N GLU A 54 15.05 0.42 -4.22
CA GLU A 54 14.71 -0.97 -3.93
C GLU A 54 15.67 -1.60 -2.91
N TYR A 55 16.96 -1.26 -2.96
CA TYR A 55 17.94 -1.71 -1.99
C TYR A 55 17.75 -1.05 -0.63
N ALA A 56 17.44 0.26 -0.61
CA ALA A 56 17.16 0.98 0.63
C ALA A 56 15.92 0.42 1.34
N VAL A 57 14.83 0.19 0.59
CA VAL A 57 13.60 -0.43 1.12
C VAL A 57 13.86 -1.85 1.59
N ALA A 58 14.60 -2.66 0.82
CA ALA A 58 14.94 -4.03 1.23
C ALA A 58 15.79 -4.05 2.50
N ALA A 59 16.80 -3.18 2.61
CA ALA A 59 17.65 -3.07 3.79
C ALA A 59 16.84 -2.65 5.02
N GLU A 60 15.91 -1.71 4.86
CA GLU A 60 15.00 -1.28 5.92
C GLU A 60 14.10 -2.43 6.39
N LEU A 61 13.47 -3.17 5.47
CA LEU A 61 12.65 -4.34 5.82
C LEU A 61 13.45 -5.42 6.54
N ILE A 62 14.67 -5.70 6.07
CA ILE A 62 15.59 -6.65 6.72
C ILE A 62 15.95 -6.18 8.12
N ALA A 63 16.31 -4.90 8.30
CA ALA A 63 16.73 -4.36 9.58
C ALA A 63 15.60 -4.43 10.61
N VAL A 64 14.39 -4.02 10.24
CA VAL A 64 13.25 -4.02 11.17
C VAL A 64 12.79 -5.45 11.49
N SER A 65 12.74 -6.35 10.49
CA SER A 65 12.47 -7.78 10.72
C SER A 65 13.54 -8.47 11.57
N GLY A 66 14.80 -8.11 11.36
CA GLY A 66 15.93 -8.67 12.07
C GLY A 66 16.02 -8.21 13.53
N LEU A 67 15.61 -6.97 13.82
CA LEU A 67 15.59 -6.42 15.17
C LEU A 67 14.65 -7.20 16.08
N GLU A 68 13.44 -7.50 15.60
CA GLU A 68 12.43 -8.27 16.33
C GLU A 68 12.93 -9.68 16.68
N LYS A 69 13.55 -10.36 15.71
CA LYS A 69 14.09 -11.72 15.86
C LYS A 69 15.51 -11.78 16.41
N LYS A 70 16.15 -10.63 16.64
CA LYS A 70 17.58 -10.50 17.02
C LYS A 70 18.52 -11.29 16.09
N THR A 71 18.28 -11.22 14.78
CA THR A 71 19.06 -11.96 13.77
C THR A 71 19.24 -11.14 12.49
N LEU A 72 20.37 -11.34 11.82
CA LEU A 72 20.60 -10.83 10.46
C LEU A 72 20.20 -11.84 9.38
N ALA A 73 19.90 -13.08 9.76
CA ALA A 73 19.40 -14.12 8.86
C ALA A 73 17.90 -13.92 8.62
N VAL A 74 17.56 -12.90 7.85
CA VAL A 74 16.19 -12.54 7.47
C VAL A 74 15.93 -12.97 6.03
N ASP A 75 14.99 -13.90 5.86
CA ASP A 75 14.50 -14.32 4.55
C ASP A 75 13.17 -13.64 4.19
N LEU A 76 12.74 -13.81 2.94
CA LEU A 76 11.49 -13.22 2.44
C LEU A 76 10.27 -13.67 3.27
N LYS A 77 10.25 -14.94 3.69
CA LYS A 77 9.17 -15.47 4.54
C LYS A 77 9.12 -14.78 5.89
N THR A 78 10.28 -14.49 6.49
CA THR A 78 10.36 -13.70 7.73
C THR A 78 9.81 -12.28 7.55
N ILE A 79 10.12 -11.63 6.43
CA ILE A 79 9.59 -10.29 6.14
C ILE A 79 8.08 -10.33 5.98
N ILE A 80 7.54 -11.26 5.17
CA ILE A 80 6.10 -11.41 4.94
C ILE A 80 5.36 -11.70 6.25
N ASN A 81 5.83 -12.68 7.03
CA ASN A 81 5.21 -13.03 8.29
C ASN A 81 5.21 -11.86 9.28
N ARG A 82 6.31 -11.10 9.36
CA ARG A 82 6.32 -9.86 10.16
C ARG A 82 5.26 -8.89 9.63
N TRP A 83 5.19 -8.68 8.32
CA TRP A 83 4.32 -7.68 7.73
C TRP A 83 2.83 -7.88 8.04
N ILE A 84 2.42 -9.13 8.26
CA ILE A 84 1.05 -9.46 8.71
C ILE A 84 0.79 -8.92 10.12
N GLU A 85 1.80 -8.96 11.00
CA GLU A 85 1.73 -8.56 12.41
C GLU A 85 1.89 -7.04 12.62
N VAL A 86 2.27 -6.31 11.57
CA VAL A 86 2.69 -4.90 11.67
C VAL A 86 1.51 -3.99 12.01
N ASP A 87 1.70 -3.18 13.05
CA ASP A 87 0.76 -2.10 13.38
C ASP A 87 0.90 -0.92 12.41
N ALA A 88 -0.13 -0.07 12.34
CA ALA A 88 -0.18 1.06 11.42
C ALA A 88 1.00 2.06 11.54
N HIS A 89 1.76 2.08 12.64
CA HIS A 89 2.95 2.94 12.79
C HIS A 89 4.23 2.33 12.19
N GLN A 90 4.18 1.07 11.78
CA GLN A 90 5.32 0.30 11.28
C GLN A 90 5.19 -0.06 9.79
N VAL A 91 4.17 0.46 9.11
CA VAL A 91 3.97 0.32 7.66
C VAL A 91 4.87 1.27 6.88
N LEU A 92 5.17 0.89 5.62
CA LEU A 92 5.64 1.82 4.61
C LEU A 92 4.46 2.73 4.27
N GLU A 93 4.66 4.04 4.33
CA GLU A 93 3.62 4.99 3.96
C GLU A 93 3.90 5.48 2.54
N ALA A 94 2.91 5.32 1.67
CA ALA A 94 2.97 5.83 0.32
C ALA A 94 1.74 6.70 0.07
N HIS A 95 1.94 7.94 -0.34
CA HIS A 95 0.87 8.72 -0.93
C HIS A 95 0.79 8.35 -2.40
N LEU A 96 -0.20 7.54 -2.77
CA LEU A 96 -0.47 7.28 -4.17
C LEU A 96 -1.05 8.53 -4.83
N PRO A 97 -0.92 8.69 -6.17
CA PRO A 97 -1.62 9.73 -6.89
C PRO A 97 -3.12 9.66 -6.60
N GLN A 98 -3.81 10.80 -6.68
CA GLN A 98 -5.25 10.88 -6.41
C GLN A 98 -6.07 9.90 -7.27
N LEU A 99 -5.57 9.56 -8.45
CA LEU A 99 -6.07 8.49 -9.29
C LEU A 99 -5.05 7.36 -9.27
N VAL A 100 -5.37 6.28 -8.55
CA VAL A 100 -4.59 5.04 -8.60
C VAL A 100 -5.09 4.25 -9.80
N PRO A 101 -4.28 4.03 -10.85
CA PRO A 101 -4.66 3.15 -11.93
C PRO A 101 -4.93 1.76 -11.34
N LEU A 102 -6.09 1.19 -11.65
CA LEU A 102 -6.45 -0.15 -11.17
C LEU A 102 -5.53 -1.23 -11.76
N ASP A 103 -4.79 -0.90 -12.83
CA ASP A 103 -3.72 -1.71 -13.41
C ASP A 103 -2.54 -1.95 -12.45
N TYR A 104 -2.43 -1.20 -11.34
CA TYR A 104 -1.45 -1.48 -10.28
C TYR A 104 -1.86 -2.60 -9.34
N ILE A 105 -3.13 -3.02 -9.38
CA ILE A 105 -3.62 -4.12 -8.56
C ILE A 105 -3.27 -5.42 -9.27
N GLU A 106 -2.28 -6.11 -8.75
CA GLU A 106 -1.90 -7.42 -9.29
C GLU A 106 -2.92 -8.50 -8.93
N GLU A 107 -3.48 -8.47 -7.72
CA GLU A 107 -4.31 -9.55 -7.20
C GLU A 107 -5.41 -9.03 -6.26
N VAL A 108 -6.60 -9.58 -6.40
CA VAL A 108 -7.75 -9.39 -5.53
C VAL A 108 -8.30 -10.77 -5.17
N TYR A 109 -8.23 -11.13 -3.89
CA TYR A 109 -8.80 -12.39 -3.39
C TYR A 109 -10.12 -12.11 -2.67
N ILE A 110 -11.19 -12.79 -3.08
CA ILE A 110 -12.51 -12.70 -2.44
C ILE A 110 -13.10 -14.10 -2.16
N PRO A 111 -13.68 -14.37 -0.96
CA PRO A 111 -14.44 -15.59 -0.69
C PRO A 111 -15.66 -15.70 -1.60
N ARG A 112 -16.01 -16.92 -2.01
CA ARG A 112 -17.13 -17.18 -2.93
C ARG A 112 -18.44 -16.62 -2.40
N ASN A 113 -18.78 -16.93 -1.15
CA ASN A 113 -20.04 -16.48 -0.58
C ASN A 113 -20.09 -14.96 -0.33
N LEU A 114 -18.93 -14.32 -0.07
CA LEU A 114 -18.84 -12.86 0.01
C LEU A 114 -19.08 -12.24 -1.37
N PHE A 115 -18.43 -12.75 -2.42
CA PHE A 115 -18.65 -12.26 -3.77
C PHE A 115 -20.11 -12.46 -4.22
N ALA A 116 -20.69 -13.62 -3.92
CA ALA A 116 -22.10 -13.91 -4.22
C ALA A 116 -23.09 -13.02 -3.45
N SER A 117 -22.68 -12.46 -2.30
CA SER A 117 -23.52 -11.53 -1.52
C SER A 117 -23.54 -10.11 -2.08
N LEU A 118 -22.60 -9.78 -2.99
CA LEU A 118 -22.60 -8.49 -3.68
C LEU A 118 -23.76 -8.40 -4.68
N THR A 119 -24.16 -7.18 -5.03
CA THR A 119 -25.15 -6.94 -6.09
C THR A 119 -24.64 -7.45 -7.44
N SER A 120 -25.56 -7.78 -8.36
CA SER A 120 -25.18 -8.20 -9.72
C SER A 120 -24.31 -7.17 -10.43
N THR A 121 -24.62 -5.88 -10.25
CA THR A 121 -23.82 -4.77 -10.79
C THR A 121 -22.39 -4.77 -10.22
N ALA A 122 -22.23 -4.93 -8.91
CA ALA A 122 -20.90 -4.96 -8.28
C ALA A 122 -20.09 -6.20 -8.73
N GLN A 123 -20.75 -7.36 -8.87
CA GLN A 123 -20.10 -8.56 -9.39
C GLN A 123 -19.59 -8.35 -10.82
N GLU A 124 -20.42 -7.81 -11.71
CA GLU A 124 -20.05 -7.52 -13.09
C GLU A 124 -18.94 -6.46 -13.18
N SER A 125 -19.05 -5.38 -12.42
CA SER A 125 -18.05 -4.31 -12.39
C SER A 125 -16.70 -4.84 -11.93
N ALA A 126 -16.65 -5.59 -10.81
CA ALA A 126 -15.42 -6.18 -10.30
C ALA A 126 -14.77 -7.11 -11.34
N GLN A 127 -15.55 -7.96 -12.02
CA GLN A 127 -15.02 -8.84 -13.06
C GLN A 127 -14.48 -8.08 -14.27
N LYS A 128 -15.15 -7.01 -14.72
CA LYS A 128 -14.72 -6.19 -15.86
C LYS A 128 -13.47 -5.38 -15.55
N VAL A 129 -13.38 -4.86 -14.33
CA VAL A 129 -12.32 -3.98 -13.85
C VAL A 129 -11.06 -4.77 -13.54
N PHE A 130 -11.14 -5.79 -12.69
CA PHE A 130 -9.97 -6.51 -12.20
C PHE A 130 -9.57 -7.68 -13.10
N ARG A 131 -10.48 -8.20 -13.94
CA ARG A 131 -10.21 -9.26 -14.92
C ARG A 131 -9.42 -10.43 -14.31
N ASP A 132 -8.21 -10.67 -14.79
CA ASP A 132 -7.34 -11.77 -14.36
C ASP A 132 -6.80 -11.59 -12.94
N ALA A 133 -6.81 -10.36 -12.41
CA ALA A 133 -6.41 -10.09 -11.02
C ALA A 133 -7.50 -10.52 -10.02
N LEU A 134 -8.76 -10.73 -10.43
CA LEU A 134 -9.83 -11.14 -9.52
C LEU A 134 -9.87 -12.66 -9.33
N HIS A 135 -9.64 -13.09 -8.09
CA HIS A 135 -9.68 -14.48 -7.67
C HIS A 135 -10.86 -14.71 -6.72
N ILE A 136 -11.95 -15.24 -7.28
CA ILE A 136 -13.07 -15.77 -6.49
C ILE A 136 -12.65 -17.15 -5.98
N THR A 137 -12.40 -17.24 -4.68
CA THR A 137 -11.83 -18.43 -4.04
C THR A 137 -12.93 -19.38 -3.56
N ASN A 138 -12.66 -20.69 -3.51
CA ASN A 138 -13.59 -21.71 -3.00
C ASN A 138 -13.73 -21.70 -1.46
N HIS A 139 -13.49 -20.57 -0.81
CA HIS A 139 -13.68 -20.40 0.63
C HIS A 139 -15.02 -19.72 0.90
N ASP A 140 -15.66 -20.12 1.99
CA ASP A 140 -16.82 -19.43 2.54
C ASP A 140 -16.46 -18.86 3.91
N ILE A 141 -16.81 -17.60 4.16
CA ILE A 141 -16.64 -16.94 5.47
C ILE A 141 -18.00 -16.71 6.13
N ASN A 142 -18.07 -16.63 7.45
CA ASN A 142 -19.33 -16.20 8.06
C ASN A 142 -19.50 -14.68 7.90
N LEU A 143 -20.50 -14.26 7.13
CA LEU A 143 -20.75 -12.86 6.80
C LEU A 143 -21.23 -12.05 8.02
N THR A 144 -21.76 -12.71 9.05
CA THR A 144 -22.20 -12.03 10.28
C THR A 144 -21.08 -11.79 11.28
N ASP A 145 -19.90 -12.38 11.05
CA ASP A 145 -18.76 -12.19 11.95
C ASP A 145 -18.26 -10.75 11.81
N ALA A 146 -18.27 -10.02 12.93
CA ALA A 146 -17.74 -8.67 13.01
C ALA A 146 -16.26 -8.65 12.59
N GLY A 147 -15.88 -7.69 11.76
CA GLY A 147 -14.48 -7.40 11.46
C GLY A 147 -13.79 -6.96 12.75
N GLY A 148 -12.76 -7.69 13.17
CA GLY A 148 -11.92 -7.26 14.29
C GLY A 148 -11.16 -5.98 13.95
N THR A 149 -10.89 -5.15 14.94
CA THR A 149 -9.95 -4.03 14.82
C THR A 149 -8.53 -4.55 15.06
N GLY A 150 -7.83 -4.92 13.99
CA GLY A 150 -6.47 -5.41 14.09
C GLY A 150 -6.01 -6.21 12.88
N PRO A 151 -4.73 -6.61 12.84
CA PRO A 151 -4.17 -7.39 11.73
C PRO A 151 -4.80 -8.79 11.60
N HIS A 152 -5.29 -9.35 12.70
CA HIS A 152 -5.86 -10.70 12.75
C HIS A 152 -7.37 -10.69 12.89
N PRO A 153 -8.10 -11.39 12.00
CA PRO A 153 -9.52 -11.63 12.19
C PRO A 153 -9.76 -12.46 13.46
N VAL A 154 -10.67 -12.02 14.30
CA VAL A 154 -11.09 -12.75 15.51
C VAL A 154 -11.84 -14.04 15.14
N ALA A 155 -12.63 -13.97 14.08
CA ALA A 155 -13.41 -15.08 13.58
C ALA A 155 -12.54 -16.12 12.87
N LYS A 156 -12.68 -17.38 13.27
CA LYS A 156 -11.92 -18.50 12.69
C LYS A 156 -12.08 -18.60 11.17
N SER A 157 -13.31 -18.46 10.65
CA SER A 157 -13.55 -18.53 9.21
C SER A 157 -12.77 -17.49 8.41
N ARG A 158 -12.61 -16.28 8.97
CA ARG A 158 -11.85 -15.18 8.37
C ARG A 158 -10.34 -15.34 8.57
N SER A 159 -9.92 -15.87 9.71
CA SER A 159 -8.52 -16.19 10.03
C SER A 159 -7.98 -17.29 9.11
N ASP A 160 -8.72 -18.40 8.96
CA ASP A 160 -8.40 -19.48 8.02
C ASP A 160 -8.31 -18.96 6.58
N TYR A 161 -9.17 -18.01 6.20
CA TYR A 161 -9.11 -17.37 4.88
C TYR A 161 -7.88 -16.47 4.70
N GLN A 162 -7.52 -15.67 5.70
CA GLN A 162 -6.31 -14.86 5.68
C GLN A 162 -5.05 -15.74 5.53
N ASP A 163 -4.99 -16.85 6.25
CA ASP A 163 -3.91 -17.83 6.15
C ASP A 163 -3.83 -18.42 4.73
N PHE A 164 -4.97 -18.77 4.14
CA PHE A 164 -5.02 -19.26 2.76
C PHE A 164 -4.45 -18.24 1.77
N VAL A 165 -4.90 -16.98 1.82
CA VAL A 165 -4.46 -15.92 0.92
C VAL A 165 -2.96 -15.65 1.10
N THR A 166 -2.52 -15.53 2.36
CA THR A 166 -1.11 -15.31 2.70
C THR A 166 -0.22 -16.42 2.16
N ASN A 167 -0.57 -17.68 2.40
CA ASN A 167 0.20 -18.82 1.90
C ASN A 167 0.23 -18.89 0.37
N THR A 168 -0.86 -18.46 -0.29
CA THR A 168 -0.92 -18.38 -1.76
C THR A 168 0.05 -17.32 -2.28
N LEU A 169 0.06 -16.13 -1.67
CA LEU A 169 0.98 -15.05 -2.02
C LEU A 169 2.45 -15.44 -1.78
N ILE A 170 2.77 -16.07 -0.65
CA ILE A 170 4.13 -16.57 -0.36
C ILE A 170 4.61 -17.51 -1.46
N LYS A 171 3.82 -18.52 -1.82
CA LYS A 171 4.16 -19.47 -2.90
C LYS A 171 4.37 -18.75 -4.24
N LYS A 172 3.57 -17.74 -4.53
CA LYS A 172 3.70 -16.94 -5.74
C LYS A 172 5.00 -16.14 -5.77
N PHE A 173 5.36 -15.50 -4.66
CA PHE A 173 6.61 -14.76 -4.55
C PHE A 173 7.84 -15.69 -4.62
N GLU A 174 7.78 -16.85 -3.98
CA GLU A 174 8.82 -17.89 -4.09
C GLU A 174 9.01 -18.33 -5.54
N LYS A 175 7.91 -18.59 -6.25
CA LYS A 175 7.96 -18.91 -7.69
C LYS A 175 8.56 -17.75 -8.48
N ARG A 176 8.10 -16.51 -8.31
CA ARG A 176 8.65 -15.33 -9.02
C ARG A 176 10.16 -15.17 -8.80
N LYS A 177 10.64 -15.36 -7.57
CA LYS A 177 12.08 -15.33 -7.24
C LYS A 177 12.90 -16.32 -8.08
N GLU A 178 12.35 -17.49 -8.42
CA GLU A 178 13.03 -18.45 -9.30
C GLU A 178 13.10 -17.97 -10.76
N TYR A 179 12.03 -17.34 -11.25
CA TYR A 179 11.98 -16.78 -12.61
C TYR A 179 12.84 -15.51 -12.75
N GLU A 180 12.83 -14.62 -11.75
CA GLU A 180 13.55 -13.33 -11.78
C GLU A 180 15.07 -13.46 -11.71
N LYS A 181 15.62 -14.62 -11.35
CA LYS A 181 17.06 -14.92 -11.54
C LYS A 181 17.53 -14.73 -12.99
N HIS A 182 16.59 -14.67 -13.95
CA HIS A 182 16.86 -14.53 -15.38
C HIS A 182 16.46 -13.16 -15.95
N PHE A 183 15.88 -12.25 -15.16
CA PHE A 183 15.51 -10.92 -15.64
C PHE A 183 16.68 -9.95 -15.54
N ARG A 184 17.38 -9.74 -16.66
CA ARG A 184 18.19 -8.54 -16.85
C ARG A 184 17.23 -7.43 -17.24
N GLY A 185 16.83 -6.59 -16.28
CA GLY A 185 16.02 -5.42 -16.57
C GLY A 185 16.66 -4.60 -17.68
N ILE A 186 15.89 -4.25 -18.70
CA ILE A 186 16.29 -3.25 -19.69
C ILE A 186 15.87 -1.89 -19.13
N SER A 187 16.85 -1.01 -18.91
CA SER A 187 16.60 0.41 -18.75
C SER A 187 16.55 1.03 -20.15
N LEU A 188 15.35 1.38 -20.61
CA LEU A 188 15.17 2.19 -21.80
C LEU A 188 15.12 3.66 -21.38
N THR A 189 16.24 4.36 -21.52
CA THR A 189 16.23 5.82 -21.45
C THR A 189 15.70 6.35 -22.78
N ILE A 190 14.42 6.68 -22.82
CA ILE A 190 13.83 7.40 -23.93
C ILE A 190 14.33 8.85 -23.82
N ALA A 191 14.91 9.39 -24.88
CA ALA A 191 15.23 10.82 -24.94
C ALA A 191 13.95 11.60 -24.58
N PRO A 192 14.03 12.72 -23.82
CA PRO A 192 12.85 13.51 -23.55
C PRO A 192 12.23 13.88 -24.88
N SER A 193 11.12 13.23 -25.22
CA SER A 193 10.15 13.84 -26.12
C SER A 193 9.81 15.18 -25.48
N GLN A 194 9.39 16.15 -26.28
CA GLN A 194 8.80 17.39 -25.80
C GLN A 194 7.47 17.09 -25.07
N CYS A 195 7.52 16.26 -24.03
CA CYS A 195 6.38 15.77 -23.28
C CYS A 195 5.70 16.97 -22.61
N MET A 196 6.46 17.99 -22.22
CA MET A 196 5.95 19.29 -21.75
C MET A 196 5.03 19.99 -22.77
N ASP A 197 5.16 19.72 -24.07
CA ASP A 197 4.34 20.33 -25.13
C ASP A 197 3.07 19.50 -25.44
N HIS A 198 2.96 18.27 -24.91
CA HIS A 198 1.87 17.34 -25.23
C HIS A 198 1.23 16.62 -24.03
N THR A 199 1.78 16.77 -22.82
CA THR A 199 1.10 16.35 -21.58
C THR A 199 0.33 17.53 -21.03
N VAL A 200 -1.00 17.41 -21.04
CA VAL A 200 -1.79 18.07 -20.00
C VAL A 200 -1.30 17.46 -18.70
N LEU A 201 -0.59 18.26 -17.89
CA LEU A 201 -0.21 17.82 -16.55
C LEU A 201 -1.48 17.32 -15.85
N PRO A 202 -1.50 16.06 -15.36
CA PRO A 202 -2.63 15.61 -14.55
C PRO A 202 -2.81 16.61 -13.40
N LEU A 203 -4.08 16.93 -13.10
CA LEU A 203 -4.42 17.89 -12.05
C LEU A 203 -3.66 17.54 -10.78
N THR A 204 -2.96 18.52 -10.20
CA THR A 204 -2.38 18.32 -8.88
C THR A 204 -3.50 18.08 -7.86
N ILE A 205 -3.19 17.46 -6.71
CA ILE A 205 -4.16 17.25 -5.62
C ILE A 205 -4.86 18.58 -5.25
N SER A 206 -4.13 19.70 -5.30
CA SER A 206 -4.68 21.03 -5.08
C SER A 206 -5.64 21.46 -6.19
N ASP A 207 -5.31 21.22 -7.46
CA ASP A 207 -6.16 21.60 -8.60
C ASP A 207 -7.43 20.74 -8.70
N ALA A 208 -7.34 19.45 -8.38
CA ALA A 208 -8.48 18.54 -8.35
C ALA A 208 -9.38 18.81 -7.14
N TYR A 209 -8.82 19.13 -5.97
CA TYR A 209 -9.60 19.57 -4.80
C TYR A 209 -10.29 20.91 -5.07
N ASP A 210 -9.59 21.87 -5.71
CA ASP A 210 -10.19 23.13 -6.13
C ASP A 210 -11.33 22.93 -7.13
N GLN A 211 -11.19 22.01 -8.09
CA GLN A 211 -12.29 21.64 -8.99
C GLN A 211 -13.45 21.01 -8.22
N TYR A 212 -13.19 20.07 -7.32
CA TYR A 212 -14.21 19.46 -6.48
C TYR A 212 -14.98 20.52 -5.67
N CYS A 213 -14.29 21.44 -5.00
CA CYS A 213 -14.89 22.55 -4.24
C CYS A 213 -15.66 23.54 -5.12
N ARG A 214 -15.25 23.75 -6.38
CA ARG A 214 -15.97 24.59 -7.34
C ARG A 214 -17.27 23.94 -7.82
N LEU A 215 -17.27 22.62 -7.98
CA LEU A 215 -18.43 21.83 -8.41
C LEU A 215 -19.41 21.54 -7.26
N HIS A 216 -18.90 21.40 -6.04
CA HIS A 216 -19.69 21.08 -4.84
C HIS A 216 -19.63 22.25 -3.86
N LYS A 217 -20.46 23.27 -4.12
CA LYS A 217 -20.49 24.52 -3.34
C LYS A 217 -20.91 24.38 -1.86
N GLN A 218 -21.34 23.19 -1.43
CA GLN A 218 -21.71 22.90 -0.05
C GLN A 218 -21.43 21.43 0.26
N GLY A 219 -20.30 21.15 0.88
CA GLY A 219 -20.02 19.88 1.57
C GLY A 219 -19.25 20.23 2.84
N SER A 220 -19.75 19.77 3.99
CA SER A 220 -19.22 20.09 5.31
C SER A 220 -17.73 19.78 5.42
N HIS A 221 -17.02 20.58 6.22
CA HIS A 221 -15.58 20.48 6.41
C HIS A 221 -15.08 19.16 7.03
N ASP A 222 -15.99 18.25 7.41
CA ASP A 222 -15.70 17.08 8.24
C ASP A 222 -15.45 15.77 7.45
N ASP A 223 -15.85 15.66 6.18
CA ASP A 223 -15.69 14.41 5.39
C ASP A 223 -14.46 14.43 4.46
N LYS A 224 -13.32 14.93 4.94
CA LYS A 224 -12.09 15.06 4.13
C LYS A 224 -11.23 13.79 4.03
N ASN A 225 -11.80 12.62 4.30
CA ASN A 225 -11.10 11.34 4.13
C ASN A 225 -11.85 10.48 3.11
N ILE A 226 -11.57 10.67 1.82
CA ILE A 226 -12.21 9.89 0.75
C ILE A 226 -11.52 8.52 0.64
N TYR A 227 -12.27 7.48 0.95
CA TYR A 227 -11.93 6.07 0.74
C TYR A 227 -12.20 5.66 -0.71
N ILE A 228 -11.15 5.62 -1.53
CA ILE A 228 -11.21 5.30 -2.97
C ILE A 228 -11.69 3.85 -3.23
N TYR A 229 -11.47 2.92 -2.29
CA TYR A 229 -11.86 1.52 -2.45
C TYR A 229 -13.37 1.27 -2.36
N TRP A 230 -14.14 2.17 -1.74
CA TRP A 230 -15.58 1.97 -1.50
C TRP A 230 -16.44 2.53 -2.64
N GLU A 231 -16.06 3.68 -3.22
CA GLU A 231 -16.76 4.25 -4.39
C GLU A 231 -16.61 3.40 -5.66
N ALA A 232 -15.44 2.78 -5.87
CA ALA A 232 -15.21 1.90 -7.02
C ALA A 232 -16.10 0.63 -7.01
N MET A 233 -16.63 0.26 -5.84
CA MET A 233 -17.50 -0.90 -5.64
C MET A 233 -18.99 -0.54 -5.54
N HIS A 234 -19.36 0.74 -5.76
CA HIS A 234 -20.72 1.25 -5.50
C HIS A 234 -21.22 0.87 -4.09
N GLY A 235 -20.36 0.98 -3.08
CA GLY A 235 -20.79 0.78 -1.70
C GLY A 235 -21.85 1.83 -1.31
N GLU A 236 -22.93 1.37 -0.68
CA GLU A 236 -23.78 2.20 0.20
C GLU A 236 -23.25 2.18 1.63
#